data_AF-A0A1B1K9B5-F1
#
_entry.id   AF-A0A1B1K9B5-F1
#
_cell.length_a   1.000
_cell.length_b   1.000
_cell.length_c   1.000
_cell.angle_alpha   90.00
_cell.angle_beta   90.00
_cell.angle_gamma   90.00
#
_symmetry.space_group_name_H-M   'P 1'
#
loop_
_entity.id
_entity.type
_entity.pdbx_description
1 polymer ?
#
loop_
_entity_poly.entity_id
_entity_poly.type
_entity_poly.pdbx_seq_one_letter_code
_entity_poly.pdbx_strand_id
1 'polypeptide(L)'
;MPSGRMPAMPSGRMPAMPSGGMPAMPSGRMPAMPLIQISQTPGLTAEQKRATIEAVTQAYADATGKDPAKVWVTITEVPRDSWGVGGTPLG
;
A
#
# COMPACT_ATOMS: atom_id res chain seq x y z
N MET A 1 56.44 47.41 22.29
CA MET A 1 55.29 46.68 21.70
C MET A 1 54.08 46.93 22.59
N PRO A 2 53.02 47.64 22.17
CA PRO A 2 51.81 47.70 22.97
C PRO A 2 50.88 46.54 22.57
N SER A 3 50.56 45.71 23.56
CA SER A 3 49.63 44.60 23.48
C SER A 3 48.23 45.10 23.12
N GLY A 4 47.78 44.81 21.90
CA GLY A 4 46.44 45.13 21.42
C GLY A 4 45.37 44.37 22.22
N ARG A 5 44.57 45.09 23.01
CA ARG A 5 43.33 44.57 23.58
C ARG A 5 42.39 44.18 22.43
N MET A 6 41.96 42.92 22.38
CA MET A 6 40.94 42.46 21.44
C MET A 6 39.59 43.15 21.72
N PRO A 7 38.82 43.55 20.69
CA PRO A 7 37.46 44.04 20.89
C PRO A 7 36.55 42.88 21.32
N ALA A 8 35.74 43.10 22.36
CA ALA A 8 34.67 42.19 22.71
C ALA A 8 33.62 42.16 21.58
N MET A 9 33.28 40.96 21.11
CA MET A 9 32.19 40.78 20.14
C MET A 9 30.85 41.10 20.82
N PRO A 10 29.94 41.86 20.19
CA PRO A 10 28.61 42.06 20.74
C PRO A 10 27.86 40.74 20.70
N SER A 11 27.20 40.39 21.81
CA SER A 11 26.28 39.26 21.94
C SER A 11 25.07 39.44 21.03
N GLY A 12 25.26 39.24 19.73
CA GLY A 12 24.20 39.17 18.74
C GLY A 12 23.36 37.95 19.04
N ARG A 13 22.08 38.18 19.37
CA ARG A 13 21.04 37.13 19.36
C ARG A 13 21.20 36.32 18.06
N MET A 14 21.40 35.01 18.19
CA MET A 14 21.31 34.11 17.05
C MET A 14 19.94 34.35 16.37
N PRO A 15 19.90 34.53 15.04
CA PRO A 15 18.62 34.51 14.34
C PRO A 15 18.00 33.15 14.63
N ALA A 16 16.78 33.14 15.19
CA ALA A 16 16.00 31.92 15.26
C ALA A 16 15.89 31.38 13.83
N MET A 17 16.33 30.14 13.61
CA MET A 17 16.06 29.45 12.36
C MET A 17 14.55 29.53 12.14
N PRO A 18 14.06 29.95 10.95
CA PRO A 18 12.65 29.87 10.68
C PRO A 18 12.26 28.42 10.86
N SER A 19 11.27 28.16 11.71
CA SER A 19 10.55 26.89 11.75
C SER A 19 9.85 26.72 10.40
N GLY A 20 10.63 26.44 9.35
CA GLY A 20 10.13 25.86 8.12
C GLY A 20 9.56 24.53 8.55
N GLY A 21 8.25 24.51 8.78
CA GLY A 21 7.52 23.26 8.95
C GLY A 21 8.02 22.31 7.87
N MET A 22 8.36 21.09 8.27
CA MET A 22 8.75 20.05 7.32
C MET A 22 7.81 20.16 6.12
N PRO A 23 8.32 20.22 4.87
CA PRO A 23 7.43 20.24 3.73
C PRO A 23 6.51 19.06 3.92
N ALA A 24 5.21 19.34 4.06
CA ALA A 24 4.22 18.29 4.21
C ALA A 24 4.45 17.40 3.00
N MET A 25 4.95 16.19 3.24
CA MET A 25 5.05 15.16 2.21
C MET A 25 3.69 15.17 1.53
N PRO A 26 3.61 15.35 0.20
CA PRO A 26 2.32 15.40 -0.45
C PRO A 26 1.59 14.15 0.00
N SER A 27 0.45 14.34 0.67
CA SER A 27 -0.42 13.26 1.10
C SER A 27 -1.11 12.68 -0.15
N GLY A 28 -0.32 12.39 -1.19
CA GLY A 28 -0.68 11.52 -2.27
C GLY A 28 -1.14 10.26 -1.58
N ARG A 29 -2.46 10.09 -1.58
CA ARG A 29 -3.15 8.90 -1.10
C ARG A 29 -2.24 7.73 -1.44
N MET A 30 -1.82 6.95 -0.44
CA MET A 30 -1.11 5.70 -0.73
C MET A 30 -1.85 5.07 -1.91
N PRO A 31 -1.18 4.85 -3.05
CA PRO A 31 -1.87 4.42 -4.25
C PRO A 31 -2.72 3.23 -3.85
N ALA A 32 -4.04 3.37 -3.96
CA ALA A 32 -4.96 2.39 -3.41
C ALA A 32 -4.56 1.04 -3.99
N MET A 33 -4.10 0.11 -3.14
CA MET A 33 -3.71 -1.24 -3.51
C MET A 33 -4.94 -2.12 -3.28
N PRO A 34 -5.83 -2.26 -4.27
CA PRO A 34 -7.02 -3.08 -4.11
C PRO A 34 -6.62 -4.54 -3.96
N LEU A 35 -7.13 -5.17 -2.90
CA LEU A 35 -7.04 -6.60 -2.68
C LEU A 35 -8.36 -7.25 -3.11
N ILE A 36 -8.26 -8.24 -3.98
CA ILE A 36 -9.36 -9.11 -4.39
C ILE A 36 -9.08 -10.49 -3.82
N GLN A 37 -10.02 -11.02 -3.03
CA GLN A 37 -9.91 -12.36 -2.46
C GLN A 37 -10.96 -13.28 -3.08
N ILE A 38 -10.51 -14.41 -3.59
CA ILE A 38 -11.34 -15.44 -4.21
C ILE A 38 -11.28 -16.67 -3.30
N SER A 39 -12.36 -16.95 -2.60
CA SER A 39 -12.52 -18.20 -1.86
C SER A 39 -13.35 -19.16 -2.70
N GLN A 40 -12.89 -20.40 -2.85
CA GLN A 40 -13.58 -21.42 -3.63
C GLN A 40 -13.28 -22.82 -3.11
N THR A 41 -14.04 -23.81 -3.56
CA THR A 41 -13.73 -25.22 -3.28
C THR A 41 -12.52 -25.69 -4.09
N PRO A 42 -11.72 -26.64 -3.58
CA PRO A 42 -10.61 -27.25 -4.31
C PRO A 42 -11.07 -27.86 -5.64
N GLY A 43 -10.17 -27.85 -6.62
CA GLY A 43 -10.40 -28.54 -7.91
C GLY A 43 -9.84 -27.81 -9.12
N LEU A 44 -9.34 -26.58 -8.97
CA LEU A 44 -8.69 -25.87 -10.07
C LEU A 44 -7.24 -26.32 -10.24
N THR A 45 -6.84 -26.49 -11.49
CA THR A 45 -5.43 -26.66 -11.87
C THR A 45 -4.65 -25.36 -11.65
N ALA A 46 -3.33 -25.46 -11.61
CA ALA A 46 -2.46 -24.28 -11.53
C ALA A 46 -2.65 -23.30 -12.71
N GLU A 47 -2.93 -23.83 -13.91
CA GLU A 47 -3.20 -23.03 -15.10
C GLU A 47 -4.52 -22.26 -14.96
N GLN A 48 -5.58 -22.91 -14.48
CA GLN A 48 -6.87 -22.26 -14.26
C GLN A 48 -6.79 -21.18 -13.17
N LYS A 49 -6.01 -21.40 -12.11
CA LYS A 49 -5.75 -20.39 -11.08
C LYS A 49 -5.06 -19.16 -11.67
N ARG A 50 -4.05 -19.37 -12.52
CA ARG A 50 -3.36 -18.28 -13.23
C ARG A 50 -4.32 -17.50 -14.12
N ALA A 51 -5.08 -18.19 -14.96
CA ALA A 51 -6.07 -17.57 -15.84
C ALA A 51 -7.13 -16.78 -15.05
N THR A 52 -7.56 -17.30 -13.89
CA THR A 52 -8.50 -16.61 -13.00
C THR A 52 -7.92 -15.31 -12.44
N ILE A 53 -6.67 -15.34 -11.97
CA ILE A 53 -5.99 -14.14 -11.44
C ILE A 53 -5.87 -13.06 -12.52
N GLU A 54 -5.47 -13.45 -13.73
CA GLU A 54 -5.33 -12.54 -14.86
C GLU A 54 -6.68 -11.92 -15.24
N ALA A 55 -7.71 -12.75 -15.43
CA ALA A 55 -9.04 -12.30 -15.83
C ALA A 55 -9.67 -11.35 -14.80
N VAL A 56 -9.53 -11.66 -13.50
CA VAL A 56 -10.09 -10.83 -12.42
C VAL A 56 -9.34 -9.50 -12.29
N THR A 57 -8.02 -9.53 -12.43
CA THR A 57 -7.20 -8.30 -12.43
C THR A 57 -7.59 -7.39 -13.59
N GLN A 58 -7.73 -7.96 -14.79
CA GLN A 58 -8.11 -7.20 -15.98
C GLN A 58 -9.53 -6.65 -15.87
N ALA A 59 -10.50 -7.46 -15.45
CA ALA A 59 -11.88 -7.02 -15.27
C ALA A 59 -11.99 -5.86 -14.27
N TYR A 60 -11.23 -5.91 -13.18
CA TYR A 60 -11.19 -4.83 -12.20
C TYR A 60 -10.54 -3.56 -12.77
N ALA A 61 -9.44 -3.70 -13.51
CA ALA A 61 -8.77 -2.57 -14.17
C ALA A 61 -9.69 -1.90 -15.20
N ASP A 62 -10.35 -2.68 -16.06
CA ASP A 62 -11.33 -2.20 -17.05
C ASP A 62 -12.50 -1.46 -16.39
N ALA A 63 -13.05 -2.00 -15.30
CA ALA A 63 -14.20 -1.40 -14.62
C ALA A 63 -13.85 -0.12 -13.83
N THR A 64 -12.63 -0.01 -13.33
CA THR A 64 -12.24 1.08 -12.41
C THR A 64 -11.26 2.10 -13.01
N GLY A 65 -10.67 1.79 -14.16
CA GLY A 65 -9.59 2.58 -14.78
C GLY A 65 -8.30 2.62 -13.94
N LYS A 66 -8.15 1.73 -12.96
CA LYS A 66 -6.96 1.66 -12.10
C LYS A 66 -5.87 0.81 -12.73
N ASP A 67 -4.63 1.12 -12.33
CA ASP A 67 -3.44 0.38 -12.73
C ASP A 67 -3.52 -1.10 -12.28
N PRO A 68 -3.54 -2.08 -13.21
CA PRO A 68 -3.61 -3.50 -12.87
C PRO A 68 -2.39 -3.97 -12.09
N ALA A 69 -1.21 -3.34 -12.24
CA ALA A 69 0.00 -3.71 -11.51
C ALA A 69 -0.12 -3.44 -9.99
N LYS A 70 -1.13 -2.68 -9.58
CA LYS A 70 -1.42 -2.38 -8.17
C LYS A 70 -2.52 -3.26 -7.59
N VAL A 71 -3.13 -4.14 -8.39
CA VAL A 71 -4.21 -5.04 -7.96
C VAL A 71 -3.61 -6.32 -7.43
N TRP A 72 -3.98 -6.69 -6.21
CA TRP A 72 -3.53 -7.92 -5.57
C TRP A 72 -4.66 -8.92 -5.59
N VAL A 73 -4.40 -10.14 -6.04
CA VAL A 73 -5.40 -11.21 -6.09
C VAL A 73 -4.90 -12.40 -5.29
N THR A 74 -5.75 -12.91 -4.39
CA THR A 74 -5.48 -14.13 -3.62
C THR A 74 -6.54 -15.17 -3.92
N ILE A 75 -6.13 -16.42 -4.09
CA ILE A 75 -7.03 -17.56 -4.23
C ILE A 75 -6.85 -18.47 -3.03
N THR A 76 -7.94 -18.73 -2.31
CA THR A 76 -7.99 -19.64 -1.16
C THR A 76 -8.92 -20.80 -1.50
N GLU A 77 -8.37 -22.02 -1.46
CA GLU A 77 -9.15 -23.24 -1.63
C GLU A 77 -9.58 -23.76 -0.26
N VAL A 78 -10.89 -23.85 -0.04
CA VAL A 78 -11.49 -24.26 1.23
C VAL A 78 -12.13 -25.64 1.05
N PRO A 79 -11.73 -26.67 1.82
CA PRO A 79 -12.30 -28.02 1.73
C PRO A 79 -13.83 -28.02 1.74
N ARG A 80 -14.45 -28.95 1.01
CA ARG A 80 -15.91 -29.02 0.86
C ARG A 80 -16.65 -29.23 2.17
N ASP A 81 -16.07 -30.01 3.08
CA ASP A 81 -16.59 -30.22 4.44
C ASP A 81 -16.60 -28.92 5.27
N SER A 82 -15.73 -27.98 4.93
CA SER A 82 -15.66 -26.63 5.53
C SER A 82 -16.46 -25.59 4.74
N TRP A 83 -17.15 -25.98 3.66
CA TRP A 83 -17.94 -25.08 2.83
C TRP A 83 -19.44 -25.32 3.02
N GLY A 84 -20.11 -24.42 3.71
CA GLY A 84 -21.55 -24.52 4.00
C GLY A 84 -22.42 -23.69 3.05
N VAL A 85 -23.53 -24.27 2.59
CA VAL A 85 -24.61 -23.54 1.89
C VAL A 85 -25.94 -23.89 2.56
N GLY A 86 -26.69 -22.88 3.00
CA GLY A 86 -27.99 -23.09 3.65
C GLY A 86 -27.92 -23.86 4.99
N GLY A 87 -26.77 -23.86 5.66
CA GLY A 87 -26.57 -24.58 6.93
C GLY A 87 -26.08 -26.03 6.78
N THR A 88 -25.81 -26.49 5.56
CA THR A 88 -25.28 -27.85 5.30
C THR A 88 -23.92 -27.76 4.61
N PRO A 89 -22.89 -28.49 5.07
CA PRO A 89 -21.62 -28.59 4.35
C PRO A 89 -21.81 -29.29 3.00
N LEU A 90 -20.95 -28.96 2.03
CA LEU A 90 -20.96 -29.59 0.70
C LEU A 90 -20.28 -30.97 0.66
N GLY A 91 -19.70 -31.40 1.78
CA GLY A 91 -19.06 -32.70 2.01
C GLY A 91 -19.91 -33.60 2.88
#